data_AF-A0A5M9MD39-F1
#
_entry.id   AF-A0A5M9MD39-F1
#
_cell.length_a   1.000
_cell.length_b   1.000
_cell.length_c   1.000
_cell.angle_alpha   90.00
_cell.angle_beta   90.00
_cell.angle_gamma   90.00
#
_symmetry.space_group_name_H-M   'P 1'
#
loop_
_entity.id
_entity.type
_entity.pdbx_description
1 polymer ?
#
loop_
_entity_poly.entity_id
_entity_poly.type
_entity_poly.pdbx_seq_one_letter_code
_entity_poly.pdbx_strand_id
1 'polypeptide(L)'
;MPGPVCVSVCTRWTCPLLSLDHRSTKWTMLLAVLLLLAIALFFRDNAPSRPYYVIVIGCCATLAVLFPPPFSDFVKYANAFLSSAYVIRAVELLLVYNPSHLQRLGRVTDATYDTSSSPPQYVWNPFLFTLGYRRLRWIGDLLVNPRAIGWSHGPARYRPPEDQSSSHAAFTTRQIYRLLVGYLILDTYQAVFGRNFPVVSDILATVVHRLLRISISPPVRQRLVQKYIFGPACGLTSYAFVDGIHAAFSLLGVSLPSVISPGLGAEPWMYPQLFGSVRYLFTFRLREIWGKMWHDLCRRPFLAISLSVIPKSAPVKFKRLIVLYTSFILSGVIHASGAYAVSQNLHAAVMTMVFFLVLPTCISLQQAVSGEILPRLLPRNALSRVVVGILDVAFLWFWATLTCPWFIEYSMLPQAMASIPIPFSLWGWLGRCSFVAGFAP
;
A
#
# COMPACT_ATOMS: atom_id res chain seq x y z
N MET A 1 -28.52 16.08 9.08
CA MET A 1 -27.91 14.73 9.09
C MET A 1 -27.90 14.22 7.66
N PRO A 2 -26.75 13.92 7.05
CA PRO A 2 -26.73 13.32 5.73
C PRO A 2 -27.34 11.90 5.83
N GLY A 3 -28.23 11.57 4.91
CA GLY A 3 -28.91 10.27 4.87
C GLY A 3 -27.94 9.09 4.70
N PRO A 4 -28.42 7.85 4.83
CA PRO A 4 -27.59 6.68 4.55
C PRO A 4 -27.07 6.80 3.11
N VAL A 5 -25.74 6.82 2.95
CA VAL A 5 -25.08 6.62 1.66
C VAL A 5 -25.43 5.22 1.22
N CYS A 6 -26.61 5.09 0.62
CA CYS A 6 -26.93 3.98 -0.23
C CYS A 6 -25.81 3.98 -1.26
N VAL A 7 -25.13 2.85 -1.41
CA VAL A 7 -24.23 2.59 -2.54
C VAL A 7 -25.12 2.57 -3.79
N SER A 8 -25.55 3.76 -4.21
CA SER A 8 -26.14 4.03 -5.49
C SER A 8 -24.99 3.86 -6.47
N VAL A 9 -24.89 2.65 -7.02
CA VAL A 9 -24.22 2.41 -8.29
C VAL A 9 -24.93 3.33 -9.28
N CYS A 10 -24.34 4.51 -9.47
CA CYS A 10 -24.94 5.63 -10.17
C CYS A 10 -24.92 5.30 -11.67
N THR A 11 -26.06 4.92 -12.22
CA THR A 11 -26.36 4.94 -13.65
C THR A 11 -26.38 6.39 -14.14
N ARG A 12 -25.21 6.95 -14.49
CA ARG A 12 -25.15 8.26 -15.17
C ARG A 12 -25.20 8.13 -16.68
N TRP A 13 -26.33 8.60 -17.19
CA TRP A 13 -26.62 8.96 -18.56
C TRP A 13 -25.60 9.95 -19.12
N THR A 14 -25.17 9.69 -20.36
CA THR A 14 -24.25 10.52 -21.13
C THR A 14 -24.97 11.68 -21.80
N CYS A 15 -24.51 12.91 -21.55
CA CYS A 15 -24.86 14.09 -22.34
C CYS A 15 -23.87 14.18 -23.52
N PRO A 16 -24.31 14.20 -24.79
CA PRO A 16 -23.42 14.31 -25.93
C PRO A 16 -23.40 15.76 -26.40
N LEU A 17 -22.36 16.54 -26.09
CA LEU A 17 -22.03 17.77 -26.81
C LEU A 17 -20.65 18.28 -26.36
N LEU A 18 -19.63 17.92 -27.16
CA LEU A 18 -18.24 18.39 -27.28
C LEU A 18 -17.31 17.19 -27.53
N SER A 19 -17.35 16.66 -28.76
CA SER A 19 -16.47 15.56 -29.21
C SER A 19 -15.21 16.12 -29.88
N LEU A 20 -14.25 16.56 -29.07
CA LEU A 20 -12.85 16.31 -29.37
C LEU A 20 -12.53 14.96 -28.75
N ASP A 21 -11.90 14.04 -29.49
CA ASP A 21 -11.62 12.68 -29.05
C ASP A 21 -10.53 12.67 -27.94
N HIS A 22 -10.95 13.07 -26.73
CA HIS A 22 -10.15 13.27 -25.53
C HIS A 22 -9.82 11.95 -24.80
N ARG A 23 -10.03 10.79 -25.43
CA ARG A 23 -9.85 9.48 -24.79
C ARG A 23 -8.38 9.06 -24.70
N SER A 24 -7.53 9.48 -25.65
CA SER A 24 -6.11 9.09 -25.68
C SER A 24 -5.21 9.87 -24.72
N THR A 25 -5.57 11.12 -24.40
CA THR A 25 -4.71 12.03 -23.62
C THR A 25 -4.62 11.70 -22.14
N LYS A 26 -5.47 10.84 -21.58
CA LYS A 26 -5.60 10.70 -20.13
C LYS A 26 -4.74 9.60 -19.48
N TRP A 27 -4.27 8.61 -20.25
CA TRP A 27 -3.21 7.67 -19.78
C TRP A 27 -1.84 8.34 -19.64
N THR A 28 -1.67 9.51 -20.27
CA THR A 28 -0.36 10.13 -20.46
C THR A 28 0.24 10.67 -19.16
N MET A 29 -0.56 10.99 -18.14
CA MET A 29 -0.05 11.79 -17.01
C MET A 29 0.79 10.99 -16.00
N LEU A 30 0.35 9.81 -15.54
CA LEU A 30 1.20 8.95 -14.70
C LEU A 30 2.45 8.50 -15.47
N LEU A 31 2.29 8.15 -16.75
CA LEU A 31 3.41 7.79 -17.60
C LEU A 31 4.37 8.97 -17.77
N ALA A 32 3.86 10.20 -17.91
CA ALA A 32 4.66 11.41 -17.98
C ALA A 32 5.43 11.65 -16.68
N VAL A 33 4.80 11.51 -15.50
CA VAL A 33 5.47 11.60 -14.20
C VAL A 33 6.64 10.61 -14.10
N LEU A 34 6.40 9.36 -14.51
CA LEU A 34 7.39 8.29 -14.55
C LEU A 34 8.54 8.60 -15.52
N LEU A 35 8.21 8.98 -16.76
CA LEU A 35 9.17 9.31 -17.81
C LEU A 35 10.00 10.52 -17.43
N LEU A 36 9.40 11.57 -16.87
CA LEU A 36 10.11 12.77 -16.41
C LEU A 36 11.11 12.43 -15.31
N LEU A 37 10.73 11.59 -14.34
CA LEU A 37 11.66 11.13 -13.31
C LEU A 37 12.77 10.25 -13.90
N ALA A 38 12.44 9.36 -14.84
CA ALA A 38 13.42 8.54 -15.55
C ALA A 38 14.43 9.41 -16.32
N ILE A 39 13.96 10.39 -17.08
CA ILE A 39 14.75 11.37 -17.83
C ILE A 39 15.63 12.17 -16.87
N ALA A 40 15.09 12.69 -15.77
CA ALA A 40 15.85 13.43 -14.77
C ALA A 40 17.02 12.62 -14.19
N LEU A 41 16.80 11.32 -13.93
CA LEU A 41 17.84 10.43 -13.43
C LEU A 41 18.84 10.03 -14.53
N PHE A 42 18.36 9.85 -15.76
CA PHE A 42 19.17 9.43 -16.91
C PHE A 42 20.11 10.53 -17.37
N PHE A 43 19.62 11.76 -17.50
CA PHE A 43 20.39 12.91 -17.97
C PHE A 43 20.99 13.75 -16.85
N ARG A 44 20.90 13.31 -15.58
CA ARG A 44 21.25 14.05 -14.37
C ARG A 44 22.50 14.94 -14.47
N ASP A 45 23.58 14.42 -15.08
CA ASP A 45 24.87 15.09 -15.13
C ASP A 45 24.88 16.28 -16.12
N ASN A 46 23.92 16.30 -17.05
CA ASN A 46 23.73 17.29 -18.11
C ASN A 46 22.41 18.06 -17.97
N ALA A 47 21.62 17.79 -16.93
CA ALA A 47 20.25 18.27 -16.81
C ALA A 47 20.17 19.65 -16.13
N PRO A 48 19.11 20.45 -16.38
CA PRO A 48 18.80 21.63 -15.59
C PRO A 48 18.70 21.30 -14.09
N SER A 49 18.69 22.34 -13.25
CA SER A 49 18.74 22.18 -11.80
C SER A 49 17.70 21.17 -11.28
N ARG A 50 18.12 20.26 -10.40
CA ARG A 50 17.26 19.18 -9.86
C ARG A 50 15.90 19.65 -9.32
N PRO A 51 15.77 20.83 -8.68
CA PRO A 51 14.48 21.37 -8.26
C PRO A 51 13.50 21.58 -9.41
N TYR A 52 13.98 21.94 -10.61
CA TYR A 52 13.12 22.14 -11.79
C TYR A 52 12.35 20.86 -12.13
N TYR A 53 13.03 19.71 -12.19
CA TYR A 53 12.35 18.43 -12.47
C TYR A 53 11.31 18.07 -11.43
N VAL A 54 11.58 18.32 -10.14
CA VAL A 54 10.61 18.04 -9.08
C VAL A 54 9.37 18.90 -9.22
N ILE A 55 9.52 20.18 -9.60
CA ILE A 55 8.39 21.09 -9.86
C ILE A 55 7.57 20.57 -11.06
N VAL A 56 8.22 20.24 -12.19
CA VAL A 56 7.52 19.75 -13.38
C VAL A 56 6.80 18.42 -13.10
N ILE A 57 7.45 17.48 -12.41
CA ILE A 57 6.83 16.23 -11.97
C ILE A 57 5.64 16.51 -11.05
N GLY A 58 5.76 17.47 -10.12
CA GLY A 58 4.68 17.92 -9.25
C GLY A 58 3.48 18.48 -10.01
N CYS A 59 3.72 19.30 -11.05
CA CYS A 59 2.68 19.81 -11.93
C CYS A 59 1.96 18.68 -12.68
N CYS A 60 2.71 17.74 -13.27
CA CYS A 60 2.13 16.58 -13.96
C CYS A 60 1.31 15.69 -13.01
N ALA A 61 1.80 15.46 -11.79
CA ALA A 61 1.07 14.70 -10.79
C ALA A 61 -0.22 15.42 -10.36
N THR A 62 -0.18 16.74 -10.17
CA THR A 62 -1.38 17.54 -9.88
C THR A 62 -2.40 17.42 -11.01
N LEU A 63 -1.99 17.50 -12.28
CA LEU A 63 -2.88 17.27 -13.41
C LEU A 63 -3.46 15.86 -13.42
N ALA A 64 -2.68 14.84 -13.07
CA ALA A 64 -3.15 13.45 -12.96
C ALA A 64 -4.22 13.27 -11.86
N VAL A 65 -4.18 14.09 -10.81
CA VAL A 65 -5.16 14.11 -9.72
C VAL A 65 -6.43 14.89 -10.10
N LEU A 66 -6.27 16.06 -10.73
CA LEU A 66 -7.37 16.93 -11.12
C LEU A 66 -8.16 16.39 -12.32
N PHE A 67 -7.48 15.73 -13.25
CA PHE A 67 -8.06 15.23 -14.50
C PHE A 67 -7.80 13.71 -14.64
N PRO A 68 -8.35 12.88 -13.74
CA PRO A 68 -8.10 11.45 -13.76
C PRO A 68 -8.72 10.82 -15.03
N PRO A 69 -8.19 9.67 -15.46
CA PRO A 69 -8.66 9.04 -16.68
C PRO A 69 -10.07 8.45 -16.50
N PRO A 70 -10.88 8.33 -17.57
CA PRO A 70 -12.29 7.96 -17.51
C PRO A 70 -12.46 6.43 -17.43
N PHE A 71 -11.73 5.78 -16.53
CA PHE A 71 -11.75 4.34 -16.30
C PHE A 71 -12.44 3.99 -14.98
N SER A 72 -12.30 2.74 -14.54
CA SER A 72 -12.77 2.31 -13.23
C SER A 72 -12.18 3.15 -12.10
N ASP A 73 -12.87 3.18 -10.97
CA ASP A 73 -12.43 3.94 -9.80
C ASP A 73 -11.08 3.45 -9.28
N PHE A 74 -10.77 2.15 -9.43
CA PHE A 74 -9.44 1.62 -9.18
C PHE A 74 -8.36 2.31 -10.01
N VAL A 75 -8.57 2.46 -11.33
CA VAL A 75 -7.59 3.09 -12.22
C VAL A 75 -7.43 4.57 -11.88
N LYS A 76 -8.52 5.29 -11.60
CA LYS A 76 -8.46 6.70 -11.14
C LYS A 76 -7.66 6.81 -9.85
N TYR A 77 -7.96 5.97 -8.87
CA TYR A 77 -7.29 5.94 -7.57
C TYR A 77 -5.81 5.65 -7.72
N ALA A 78 -5.46 4.57 -8.43
CA ALA A 78 -4.09 4.13 -8.65
C ALA A 78 -3.27 5.17 -9.44
N ASN A 79 -3.86 5.79 -10.46
CA ASN A 79 -3.22 6.84 -11.25
C ASN A 79 -2.81 8.03 -10.37
N ALA A 80 -3.74 8.55 -9.58
CA ALA A 80 -3.50 9.68 -8.68
C ALA A 80 -2.57 9.31 -7.52
N PHE A 81 -2.78 8.13 -6.90
CA PHE A 81 -1.93 7.60 -5.83
C PHE A 81 -0.49 7.45 -6.32
N LEU A 82 -0.25 6.74 -7.43
CA LEU A 82 1.10 6.53 -7.93
C LEU A 82 1.75 7.84 -8.38
N SER A 83 1.00 8.74 -9.02
CA SER A 83 1.54 10.04 -9.43
C SER A 83 2.05 10.84 -8.23
N SER A 84 1.26 10.97 -7.17
CA SER A 84 1.69 11.62 -5.93
C SER A 84 2.85 10.89 -5.23
N ALA A 85 2.84 9.56 -5.25
CA ALA A 85 3.95 8.76 -4.72
C ALA A 85 5.26 8.99 -5.49
N TYR A 86 5.20 9.19 -6.80
CA TYR A 86 6.38 9.49 -7.62
C TYR A 86 6.90 10.91 -7.43
N VAL A 87 6.08 11.88 -7.03
CA VAL A 87 6.58 13.19 -6.55
C VAL A 87 7.47 12.99 -5.33
N ILE A 88 7.01 12.19 -4.36
CA ILE A 88 7.77 11.87 -3.15
C ILE A 88 9.06 11.13 -3.52
N ARG A 89 8.99 10.18 -4.45
CA ARG A 89 10.17 9.47 -4.96
C ARG A 89 11.14 10.39 -5.69
N ALA A 90 10.65 11.38 -6.42
CA ALA A 90 11.46 12.39 -7.10
C ALA A 90 12.20 13.26 -6.08
N VAL A 91 11.51 13.75 -5.05
CA VAL A 91 12.15 14.49 -3.94
C VAL A 91 13.24 13.65 -3.28
N GLU A 92 12.95 12.38 -2.95
CA GLU A 92 13.92 11.47 -2.36
C GLU A 92 15.17 11.30 -3.25
N LEU A 93 15.00 10.97 -4.52
CA LEU A 93 16.12 10.61 -5.40
C LEU A 93 16.87 11.81 -5.98
N LEU A 94 16.20 12.94 -6.20
CA LEU A 94 16.79 14.12 -6.84
C LEU A 94 17.28 15.15 -5.83
N LEU A 95 16.58 15.31 -4.70
CA LEU A 95 16.89 16.37 -3.72
C LEU A 95 17.54 15.84 -2.45
N VAL A 96 17.09 14.70 -1.93
CA VAL A 96 17.62 14.14 -0.66
C VAL A 96 18.88 13.32 -0.89
N TYR A 97 18.85 12.36 -1.82
CA TYR A 97 20.02 11.54 -2.13
C TYR A 97 20.86 12.16 -3.25
N ASN A 98 22.14 11.85 -3.21
CA ASN A 98 23.05 12.09 -4.32
C ASN A 98 23.21 10.79 -5.13
N PRO A 99 22.54 10.62 -6.28
CA PRO A 99 22.70 9.45 -7.15
C PRO A 99 24.15 9.02 -7.44
N SER A 100 25.14 9.92 -7.42
CA SER A 100 26.54 9.56 -7.65
C SER A 100 27.14 8.71 -6.52
N HIS A 101 26.55 8.75 -5.33
CA HIS A 101 26.97 7.95 -4.17
C HIS A 101 26.15 6.65 -4.06
N LEU A 102 25.17 6.45 -4.95
CA LEU A 102 24.42 5.20 -4.97
C LEU A 102 25.32 4.10 -5.54
N GLN A 103 25.25 2.94 -4.90
CA GLN A 103 25.89 1.74 -5.40
C GLN A 103 24.81 0.67 -5.53
N ARG A 104 24.95 -0.17 -6.56
CA ARG A 104 24.08 -1.30 -6.82
C ARG A 104 24.85 -2.58 -6.52
N LEU A 105 24.30 -3.40 -5.64
CA LEU A 105 24.86 -4.71 -5.35
C LEU A 105 24.73 -5.59 -6.59
N GLY A 106 25.83 -6.06 -7.16
CA GLY A 106 25.84 -6.96 -8.31
C GLY A 106 26.38 -8.32 -7.91
N ARG A 107 25.87 -9.38 -8.55
CA ARG A 107 26.46 -10.71 -8.45
C ARG A 107 27.77 -10.73 -9.24
N VAL A 108 28.82 -11.31 -8.66
CA VAL A 108 30.07 -11.58 -9.37
C VAL A 108 29.81 -12.81 -10.25
N THR A 109 29.71 -12.59 -11.56
CA THR A 109 29.64 -13.67 -12.55
C THR A 109 31.06 -13.98 -13.01
N ASP A 110 31.80 -14.76 -12.23
CA ASP A 110 33.08 -15.27 -12.70
C ASP A 110 32.81 -16.35 -13.74
N ALA A 111 33.06 -16.03 -15.01
CA ALA A 111 32.94 -16.95 -16.14
C ALA A 111 33.98 -18.10 -16.12
N THR A 112 34.80 -18.18 -15.07
CA THR A 112 35.99 -19.04 -14.97
C THR A 112 36.03 -19.91 -13.71
N TYR A 113 35.06 -19.80 -12.80
CA TYR A 113 35.02 -20.65 -11.61
C TYR A 113 34.04 -21.81 -11.80
N ASP A 114 34.61 -23.02 -11.88
CA ASP A 114 33.87 -24.26 -11.94
C ASP A 114 32.95 -24.39 -10.72
N THR A 115 31.66 -24.44 -11.00
CA THR A 115 30.56 -24.31 -10.04
C THR A 115 30.30 -25.61 -9.32
N SER A 116 30.51 -25.68 -8.00
CA SER A 116 29.70 -26.56 -7.14
C SER A 116 29.67 -26.27 -5.64
N SER A 117 30.61 -25.50 -5.05
CA SER A 117 30.71 -25.45 -3.57
C SER A 117 30.73 -24.07 -2.91
N SER A 118 30.96 -22.97 -3.64
CA SER A 118 31.08 -21.64 -3.03
C SER A 118 29.80 -20.81 -3.14
N PRO A 119 29.37 -20.10 -2.06
CA PRO A 119 28.20 -19.24 -2.10
C PRO A 119 28.41 -18.06 -3.08
N PRO A 120 27.36 -17.57 -3.77
CA PRO A 120 27.49 -16.44 -4.68
C PRO A 120 28.05 -15.21 -4.00
N GLN A 121 29.10 -14.65 -4.57
CA GLN A 121 29.69 -13.40 -4.09
C GLN A 121 28.97 -12.21 -4.69
N TYR A 122 28.80 -11.16 -3.87
CA TYR A 122 28.17 -9.90 -4.26
C TYR A 122 29.11 -8.73 -4.02
N VAL A 123 29.20 -7.84 -5.01
CA VAL A 123 30.06 -6.65 -4.96
C VAL A 123 29.24 -5.39 -5.20
N TRP A 124 29.57 -4.32 -4.47
CA TRP A 124 28.98 -3.01 -4.68
C TRP A 124 29.55 -2.36 -5.94
N ASN A 125 28.71 -2.12 -6.93
CA ASN A 125 29.08 -1.43 -8.15
C ASN A 125 28.65 0.04 -8.06
N PRO A 126 29.52 1.02 -8.36
CA PRO A 126 29.17 2.44 -8.34
C PRO A 126 28.11 2.76 -9.40
N PHE A 127 27.28 3.78 -9.14
CA PHE A 127 26.32 4.30 -10.11
C PHE A 127 27.00 4.62 -11.45
N LEU A 128 26.37 4.22 -12.55
CA LEU A 128 26.92 4.37 -13.89
C LEU A 128 26.71 5.79 -14.39
N PHE A 129 27.82 6.50 -14.69
CA PHE A 129 27.79 7.84 -15.29
C PHE A 129 27.67 7.79 -16.81
N THR A 130 28.12 6.71 -17.44
CA THR A 130 27.99 6.54 -18.88
C THR A 130 26.52 6.32 -19.27
N LEU A 131 26.06 7.07 -20.27
CA LEU A 131 24.75 6.86 -20.85
C LEU A 131 24.73 5.51 -21.58
N GLY A 132 23.68 4.73 -21.37
CA GLY A 132 23.56 3.42 -22.00
C GLY A 132 22.49 2.54 -21.36
N TYR A 133 22.30 1.36 -21.96
CA TYR A 133 21.27 0.41 -21.54
C TYR A 133 21.40 -0.01 -20.06
N ARG A 134 22.63 -0.19 -19.58
CA ARG A 134 22.88 -0.57 -18.18
C ARG A 134 22.42 0.49 -17.18
N ARG A 135 22.68 1.78 -17.48
CA ARG A 135 22.18 2.92 -16.69
C ARG A 135 20.66 3.00 -16.73
N LEU A 136 20.06 2.82 -17.91
CA LEU A 136 18.60 2.79 -18.06
C LEU A 136 17.94 1.69 -17.22
N ARG A 137 18.49 0.47 -17.23
CA ARG A 137 18.02 -0.64 -16.38
C ARG A 137 18.11 -0.30 -14.89
N TRP A 138 19.20 0.33 -14.46
CA TRP A 138 19.40 0.72 -13.06
C TRP A 138 18.41 1.80 -12.62
N ILE A 139 18.09 2.74 -13.50
CA ILE A 139 17.05 3.74 -13.26
C ILE A 139 15.67 3.06 -13.19
N GLY A 140 15.39 2.13 -14.12
CA GLY A 140 14.17 1.31 -14.07
C GLY A 140 14.01 0.60 -12.72
N ASP A 141 15.07 -0.05 -12.23
CA ASP A 141 15.11 -0.68 -10.89
C ASP A 141 14.81 0.37 -9.80
N LEU A 142 15.47 1.54 -9.79
CA LEU A 142 15.19 2.60 -8.80
C LEU A 142 13.74 3.10 -8.81
N LEU A 143 13.09 3.14 -9.97
CA LEU A 143 11.70 3.59 -10.10
C LEU A 143 10.71 2.57 -9.53
N VAL A 144 10.91 1.28 -9.82
CA VAL A 144 10.00 0.20 -9.41
C VAL A 144 10.35 -0.42 -8.04
N ASN A 145 11.51 -0.07 -7.47
CA ASN A 145 12.01 -0.56 -6.19
C ASN A 145 12.08 0.58 -5.15
N PRO A 146 10.94 1.09 -4.63
CA PRO A 146 10.92 2.17 -3.65
C PRO A 146 11.54 1.77 -2.31
N ARG A 147 11.65 0.46 -2.03
CA ARG A 147 12.37 -0.08 -0.86
C ARG A 147 13.89 -0.04 -1.02
N ALA A 148 14.38 0.19 -2.24
CA ALA A 148 15.79 0.23 -2.62
C ALA A 148 16.56 -1.03 -2.23
N ILE A 149 15.96 -2.19 -2.41
CA ILE A 149 16.56 -3.48 -2.10
C ILE A 149 17.69 -3.75 -3.11
N GLY A 150 18.87 -4.14 -2.61
CA GLY A 150 20.07 -4.29 -3.43
C GLY A 150 20.80 -2.96 -3.73
N TRP A 151 20.37 -1.84 -3.16
CA TRP A 151 21.06 -0.55 -3.29
C TRP A 151 21.76 -0.14 -1.99
N SER A 152 22.86 0.63 -2.07
CA SER A 152 23.67 1.02 -0.89
C SER A 152 22.90 1.83 0.13
N HIS A 153 21.99 2.69 -0.35
CA HIS A 153 21.10 3.44 0.50
C HIS A 153 19.98 2.58 1.12
N GLY A 154 19.79 1.33 0.66
CA GLY A 154 18.80 0.32 1.07
C GLY A 154 18.90 -0.14 2.53
N PRO A 155 17.84 -0.76 3.09
CA PRO A 155 17.88 -1.31 4.44
C PRO A 155 18.82 -2.53 4.52
N ALA A 156 19.75 -2.51 5.49
CA ALA A 156 20.75 -3.56 5.67
C ALA A 156 20.17 -4.96 5.96
N ARG A 157 18.96 -5.04 6.52
CA ARG A 157 18.28 -6.32 6.83
C ARG A 157 17.88 -7.15 5.61
N TYR A 158 17.92 -6.58 4.40
CA TYR A 158 17.60 -7.28 3.15
C TYR A 158 18.85 -7.50 2.28
N ARG A 159 20.01 -7.63 2.92
CA ARG A 159 21.23 -8.09 2.24
C ARG A 159 21.09 -9.57 1.87
N PRO A 160 21.86 -10.06 0.87
CA PRO A 160 21.86 -11.48 0.53
C PRO A 160 22.08 -12.32 1.79
N PRO A 161 21.30 -13.38 2.02
CA PRO A 161 21.53 -14.27 3.14
C PRO A 161 22.87 -15.00 2.95
N GLU A 162 23.58 -15.22 4.06
CA GLU A 162 24.83 -16.01 4.07
C GLU A 162 24.58 -17.47 3.66
N ASP A 163 23.40 -18.01 4.01
CA ASP A 163 22.90 -19.30 3.55
C ASP A 163 21.79 -19.10 2.50
N GLN A 164 22.08 -19.45 1.24
CA GLN A 164 21.15 -19.33 0.11
C GLN A 164 20.24 -20.55 -0.08
N SER A 165 19.87 -21.22 1.00
CA SER A 165 19.04 -22.43 0.96
C SER A 165 17.60 -22.24 0.43
N SER A 166 17.16 -21.01 0.10
CA SER A 166 15.84 -20.81 -0.49
C SER A 166 15.82 -21.17 -1.98
N SER A 167 15.42 -22.42 -2.27
CA SER A 167 15.15 -22.89 -3.63
C SER A 167 14.21 -21.96 -4.39
N HIS A 168 14.54 -21.64 -5.66
CA HIS A 168 13.68 -20.88 -6.58
C HIS A 168 12.28 -21.50 -6.70
N ALA A 169 12.17 -22.83 -6.62
CA ALA A 169 10.90 -23.52 -6.64
C ALA A 169 10.07 -23.19 -5.39
N ALA A 170 10.68 -23.27 -4.19
CA ALA A 170 10.01 -22.92 -2.94
C ALA A 170 9.56 -21.45 -2.92
N PHE A 171 10.38 -20.53 -3.43
CA PHE A 171 10.00 -19.13 -3.62
C PHE A 171 8.79 -19.00 -4.56
N THR A 172 8.85 -19.63 -5.72
CA THR A 172 7.80 -19.57 -6.75
C THR A 172 6.47 -20.09 -6.21
N THR A 173 6.46 -21.28 -5.60
CA THR A 173 5.28 -21.88 -4.99
C THR A 173 4.67 -20.94 -3.94
N ARG A 174 5.51 -20.30 -3.11
CA ARG A 174 5.05 -19.34 -2.11
C ARG A 174 4.39 -18.11 -2.73
N GLN A 175 4.94 -17.55 -3.81
CA GLN A 175 4.33 -16.39 -4.46
C GLN A 175 3.02 -16.75 -5.17
N ILE A 176 2.94 -17.92 -5.82
CA ILE A 176 1.69 -18.42 -6.41
C ILE A 176 0.62 -18.55 -5.34
N TYR A 177 0.94 -19.16 -4.19
CA TYR A 177 -0.01 -19.30 -3.08
C TYR A 177 -0.52 -17.93 -2.59
N ARG A 178 0.37 -16.95 -2.41
CA ARG A 178 -0.01 -15.59 -1.99
C ARG A 178 -0.91 -14.89 -3.02
N LEU A 179 -0.60 -15.04 -4.31
CA LEU A 179 -1.42 -14.49 -5.39
C LEU A 179 -2.83 -15.11 -5.39
N LEU A 180 -2.93 -16.44 -5.24
CA LEU A 180 -4.20 -17.16 -5.18
C LEU A 180 -5.02 -16.74 -3.95
N VAL A 181 -4.40 -16.67 -2.76
CA VAL A 181 -5.07 -16.21 -1.53
C VAL A 181 -5.53 -14.76 -1.70
N GLY A 182 -4.68 -13.89 -2.26
CA GLY A 182 -5.02 -12.50 -2.53
C GLY A 182 -6.23 -12.35 -3.44
N TYR A 183 -6.26 -13.14 -4.51
CA TYR A 183 -7.36 -13.22 -5.45
C TYR A 183 -8.67 -13.67 -4.78
N LEU A 184 -8.62 -14.75 -4.00
CA LEU A 184 -9.79 -15.29 -3.31
C LEU A 184 -10.36 -14.31 -2.29
N ILE A 185 -9.51 -13.59 -1.54
CA ILE A 185 -9.97 -12.55 -0.60
C ILE A 185 -10.67 -11.42 -1.36
N LEU A 186 -10.11 -10.97 -2.48
CA LEU A 186 -10.72 -9.92 -3.30
C LEU A 186 -12.08 -10.35 -3.88
N ASP A 187 -12.17 -11.56 -4.46
CA ASP A 187 -13.42 -12.10 -4.97
C ASP A 187 -14.47 -12.27 -3.86
N THR A 188 -14.04 -12.73 -2.67
CA THR A 188 -14.91 -12.83 -1.49
C THR A 188 -15.44 -11.46 -1.08
N TYR A 189 -14.57 -10.45 -1.03
CA TYR A 189 -14.98 -9.09 -0.69
C TYR A 189 -16.00 -8.53 -1.69
N GLN A 190 -15.76 -8.71 -2.99
CA GLN A 190 -16.70 -8.26 -4.03
C GLN A 190 -18.03 -9.03 -3.99
N ALA A 191 -17.99 -10.34 -3.74
CA ALA A 191 -19.20 -11.14 -3.61
C ALA A 191 -20.01 -10.73 -2.38
N VAL A 192 -19.38 -10.56 -1.22
CA VAL A 192 -20.04 -10.28 0.06
C VAL A 192 -20.51 -8.83 0.12
N PHE A 193 -19.62 -7.86 -0.11
CA PHE A 193 -19.93 -6.44 0.08
C PHE A 193 -20.27 -5.69 -1.20
N GLY A 194 -19.78 -6.15 -2.36
CA GLY A 194 -20.12 -5.55 -3.65
C GLY A 194 -21.50 -5.98 -4.14
N ARG A 195 -21.82 -7.28 -4.06
CA ARG A 195 -23.05 -7.85 -4.64
C ARG A 195 -24.13 -8.19 -3.60
N ASN A 196 -23.74 -8.63 -2.41
CA ASN A 196 -24.67 -9.21 -1.42
C ASN A 196 -24.76 -8.43 -0.09
N PHE A 197 -24.42 -7.14 -0.08
CA PHE A 197 -24.41 -6.34 1.15
C PHE A 197 -25.74 -6.36 1.94
N PRO A 198 -26.93 -6.27 1.31
CA PRO A 198 -28.20 -6.39 2.02
C PRO A 198 -28.36 -7.74 2.72
N VAL A 199 -28.02 -8.83 2.03
CA VAL A 199 -28.11 -10.21 2.56
C VAL A 199 -27.21 -10.37 3.79
N VAL A 200 -25.99 -9.84 3.76
CA VAL A 200 -25.07 -9.86 4.91
C VAL A 200 -25.68 -9.12 6.11
N SER A 201 -26.37 -8.01 5.86
CA SER A 201 -27.07 -7.25 6.89
C SER A 201 -28.25 -8.02 7.49
N ASP A 202 -28.97 -8.79 6.67
CA ASP A 202 -30.08 -9.65 7.10
C ASP A 202 -29.58 -10.85 7.93
N ILE A 203 -28.46 -11.46 7.53
CA ILE A 203 -27.80 -12.54 8.29
C ILE A 203 -27.41 -12.03 9.68
N LEU A 204 -26.78 -10.85 9.76
CA LEU A 204 -26.41 -10.26 11.04
C LEU A 204 -27.63 -10.01 11.92
N ALA A 205 -28.70 -9.43 11.36
CA ALA A 205 -29.94 -9.20 12.10
C ALA A 205 -30.54 -10.51 12.63
N THR A 206 -30.52 -11.58 11.81
CA THR A 206 -31.01 -12.91 12.20
C THR A 206 -30.17 -13.50 13.34
N VAL A 207 -28.85 -13.41 13.27
CA VAL A 207 -27.94 -13.89 14.32
C VAL A 207 -28.18 -13.13 15.63
N VAL A 208 -28.27 -11.80 15.58
CA VAL A 208 -28.52 -11.00 16.78
C VAL A 208 -29.89 -11.30 17.38
N HIS A 209 -30.93 -11.44 16.57
CA HIS A 209 -32.25 -11.80 17.06
C HIS A 209 -32.25 -13.21 17.69
N ARG A 210 -31.56 -14.19 17.09
CA ARG A 210 -31.47 -15.55 17.64
C ARG A 210 -30.69 -15.61 18.96
N LEU A 211 -29.55 -14.91 19.04
CA LEU A 211 -28.66 -14.98 20.21
C LEU A 211 -29.09 -14.05 21.34
N LEU A 212 -29.52 -12.83 21.03
CA LEU A 212 -29.79 -11.78 22.02
C LEU A 212 -31.28 -11.45 22.15
N ARG A 213 -32.16 -12.01 21.30
CA ARG A 213 -33.60 -11.67 21.25
C ARG A 213 -33.88 -10.19 20.98
N ILE A 214 -32.92 -9.49 20.36
CA ILE A 214 -33.04 -8.07 20.00
C ILE A 214 -33.41 -7.97 18.52
N SER A 215 -34.54 -7.31 18.24
CA SER A 215 -34.93 -6.94 16.87
C SER A 215 -34.26 -5.63 16.47
N ILE A 216 -33.47 -5.66 15.40
CA ILE A 216 -32.72 -4.50 14.92
C ILE A 216 -33.42 -3.92 13.69
N SER A 217 -33.63 -2.60 13.66
CA SER A 217 -34.22 -1.93 12.50
C SER A 217 -33.29 -1.97 11.28
N PRO A 218 -33.82 -1.91 10.04
CA PRO A 218 -33.01 -1.98 8.82
C PRO A 218 -31.86 -0.96 8.72
N PRO A 219 -32.00 0.30 9.17
CA PRO A 219 -30.89 1.24 9.19
C PRO A 219 -29.79 0.86 10.20
N VAL A 220 -30.17 0.31 11.36
CA VAL A 220 -29.21 -0.05 12.40
C VAL A 220 -28.40 -1.28 11.99
N ARG A 221 -29.01 -2.31 11.38
CA ARG A 221 -28.26 -3.49 10.89
C ARG A 221 -27.20 -3.12 9.85
N GLN A 222 -27.51 -2.23 8.90
CA GLN A 222 -26.56 -1.77 7.90
C GLN A 222 -25.40 -1.00 8.54
N ARG A 223 -25.69 -0.11 9.49
CA ARG A 223 -24.66 0.62 10.26
C ARG A 223 -23.76 -0.34 11.04
N LEU A 224 -24.30 -1.40 11.62
CA LEU A 224 -23.50 -2.40 12.34
C LEU A 224 -22.56 -3.16 11.39
N VAL A 225 -23.06 -3.63 10.24
CA VAL A 225 -22.21 -4.28 9.22
C VAL A 225 -21.12 -3.31 8.73
N GLN A 226 -21.50 -2.09 8.38
CA GLN A 226 -20.58 -1.07 7.89
C GLN A 226 -19.48 -0.76 8.92
N LYS A 227 -19.86 -0.62 10.19
CA LYS A 227 -18.94 -0.23 11.27
C LYS A 227 -18.02 -1.36 11.69
N TYR A 228 -18.54 -2.57 11.88
CA TYR A 228 -17.81 -3.66 12.54
C TYR A 228 -17.29 -4.74 11.60
N ILE A 229 -17.85 -4.89 10.40
CA ILE A 229 -17.47 -5.97 9.48
C ILE A 229 -16.80 -5.39 8.23
N PHE A 230 -17.41 -4.37 7.62
CA PHE A 230 -16.95 -3.82 6.35
C PHE A 230 -15.58 -3.15 6.46
N GLY A 231 -15.33 -2.40 7.55
CA GLY A 231 -14.03 -1.78 7.82
C GLY A 231 -12.88 -2.79 7.86
N PRO A 232 -12.93 -3.79 8.75
CA PRO A 232 -11.94 -4.87 8.78
C PRO A 232 -11.81 -5.64 7.46
N ALA A 233 -12.93 -5.93 6.79
CA ALA A 233 -12.90 -6.60 5.49
C ALA A 233 -12.19 -5.75 4.42
N CYS A 234 -12.45 -4.44 4.36
CA CYS A 234 -11.76 -3.53 3.46
C CYS A 234 -10.25 -3.47 3.75
N GLY A 235 -9.86 -3.44 5.04
CA GLY A 235 -8.46 -3.51 5.45
C GLY A 235 -7.77 -4.80 5.02
N LEU A 236 -8.44 -5.95 5.21
CA LEU A 236 -7.95 -7.27 4.79
C LEU A 236 -7.82 -7.36 3.25
N THR A 237 -8.82 -6.88 2.52
CA THR A 237 -8.78 -6.83 1.05
C THR A 237 -7.65 -5.95 0.55
N SER A 238 -7.43 -4.79 1.18
CA SER A 238 -6.32 -3.88 0.82
C SER A 238 -4.97 -4.54 1.09
N TYR A 239 -4.81 -5.22 2.24
CA TYR A 239 -3.63 -6.02 2.55
C TYR A 239 -3.40 -7.07 1.45
N ALA A 240 -4.42 -7.89 1.17
CA ALA A 240 -4.35 -9.02 0.25
C ALA A 240 -4.07 -8.58 -1.18
N PHE A 241 -4.64 -7.45 -1.60
CA PHE A 241 -4.44 -6.86 -2.91
C PHE A 241 -3.00 -6.38 -3.11
N VAL A 242 -2.48 -5.59 -2.17
CA VAL A 242 -1.09 -5.09 -2.25
C VAL A 242 -0.10 -6.26 -2.16
N ASP A 243 -0.38 -7.26 -1.32
CA ASP A 243 0.44 -8.46 -1.21
C ASP A 243 0.44 -9.30 -2.50
N GLY A 244 -0.74 -9.44 -3.12
CA GLY A 244 -0.93 -10.12 -4.40
C GLY A 244 -0.20 -9.42 -5.56
N ILE A 245 -0.26 -8.08 -5.63
CA ILE A 245 0.53 -7.32 -6.60
C ILE A 245 2.03 -7.59 -6.42
N HIS A 246 2.52 -7.53 -5.19
CA HIS A 246 3.94 -7.83 -4.91
C HIS A 246 4.29 -9.27 -5.32
N ALA A 247 3.44 -10.25 -5.00
CA ALA A 247 3.64 -11.62 -5.44
C ALA A 247 3.69 -11.75 -6.97
N ALA A 248 2.81 -11.04 -7.69
CA ALA A 248 2.82 -11.01 -9.16
C ALA A 248 4.12 -10.40 -9.71
N PHE A 249 4.56 -9.24 -9.20
CA PHE A 249 5.85 -8.65 -9.60
C PHE A 249 7.04 -9.55 -9.27
N SER A 250 6.97 -10.28 -8.15
CA SER A 250 7.98 -11.26 -7.76
C SER A 250 8.06 -12.43 -8.73
N LEU A 251 6.91 -12.96 -9.18
CA LEU A 251 6.86 -14.02 -10.20
C LEU A 251 7.38 -13.53 -11.55
N LEU A 252 7.02 -12.31 -11.95
CA LEU A 252 7.48 -11.71 -13.20
C LEU A 252 8.98 -11.38 -13.20
N GLY A 253 9.53 -10.98 -12.05
CA GLY A 253 10.95 -10.61 -11.91
C GLY A 253 11.88 -11.79 -11.66
N VAL A 254 11.44 -12.79 -10.88
CA VAL A 254 12.25 -13.93 -10.46
C VAL A 254 11.90 -15.17 -11.29
N SER A 255 10.66 -15.65 -11.18
CA SER A 255 10.29 -16.99 -11.66
C SER A 255 10.22 -17.09 -13.17
N LEU A 256 9.50 -16.19 -13.84
CA LEU A 256 9.28 -16.26 -15.29
C LEU A 256 10.60 -16.16 -16.10
N PRO A 257 11.51 -15.22 -15.82
CA PRO A 257 12.78 -15.17 -16.55
C PRO A 257 13.69 -16.35 -16.20
N SER A 258 13.64 -16.88 -14.97
CA SER A 258 14.41 -18.08 -14.58
C SER A 258 14.02 -19.33 -15.37
N VAL A 259 12.76 -19.44 -15.80
CA VAL A 259 12.29 -20.53 -16.68
C VAL A 259 12.93 -20.42 -18.07
N ILE A 260 13.13 -19.20 -18.57
CA ILE A 260 13.77 -18.96 -19.87
C ILE A 260 15.28 -19.23 -19.77
N SER A 261 15.93 -18.71 -18.72
CA SER A 261 17.33 -18.98 -18.43
C SER A 261 17.60 -18.71 -16.94
N PRO A 262 18.29 -19.63 -16.22
CA PRO A 262 18.60 -19.45 -14.80
C PRO A 262 19.31 -18.11 -14.46
N GLY A 263 20.05 -17.53 -15.41
CA GLY A 263 20.76 -16.26 -15.23
C GLY A 263 19.95 -14.99 -15.50
N LEU A 264 18.72 -15.10 -16.04
CA LEU A 264 17.88 -13.94 -16.38
C LEU A 264 16.97 -13.50 -15.22
N GLY A 265 16.63 -14.43 -14.31
CA GLY A 265 15.81 -14.15 -13.14
C GLY A 265 16.53 -13.22 -12.15
N ALA A 266 15.77 -12.33 -11.53
CA ALA A 266 16.24 -11.67 -10.32
C ALA A 266 16.32 -12.69 -9.17
N GLU A 267 17.11 -12.36 -8.14
CA GLU A 267 17.32 -13.27 -7.01
C GLU A 267 16.12 -13.23 -6.03
N PRO A 268 15.65 -14.38 -5.49
CA PRO A 268 14.52 -14.44 -4.55
C PRO A 268 14.63 -13.48 -3.34
N TRP A 269 15.84 -13.30 -2.80
CA TRP A 269 16.08 -12.44 -1.64
C TRP A 269 15.82 -10.96 -1.93
N MET A 270 15.81 -10.54 -3.20
CA MET A 270 15.49 -9.17 -3.60
C MET A 270 14.00 -8.83 -3.46
N TYR A 271 13.15 -9.84 -3.28
CA TYR A 271 11.70 -9.70 -3.13
C TYR A 271 11.23 -10.17 -1.74
N PRO A 272 11.77 -9.62 -0.64
CA PRO A 272 11.33 -9.96 0.69
C PRO A 272 9.87 -9.56 0.88
N GLN A 273 9.23 -10.17 1.88
CA GLN A 273 7.84 -9.86 2.24
C GLN A 273 7.65 -8.35 2.44
N LEU A 274 6.51 -7.84 1.97
CA LEU A 274 6.18 -6.43 2.02
C LEU A 274 5.55 -6.05 3.37
N PHE A 275 4.70 -6.93 3.88
CA PHE A 275 4.12 -6.82 5.21
C PHE A 275 4.98 -7.55 6.23
N GLY A 276 4.92 -7.08 7.47
CA GLY A 276 5.46 -7.83 8.60
C GLY A 276 4.48 -8.86 9.13
N SER A 277 4.80 -9.43 10.29
CA SER A 277 3.97 -10.48 10.88
C SER A 277 2.59 -9.98 11.29
N VAL A 278 1.54 -10.70 10.90
CA VAL A 278 0.16 -10.48 11.37
C VAL A 278 0.01 -10.59 12.89
N ARG A 279 0.99 -11.20 13.58
CA ARG A 279 1.03 -11.28 15.05
C ARG A 279 0.96 -9.91 15.71
N TYR A 280 1.46 -8.87 15.05
CA TYR A 280 1.41 -7.51 15.56
C TYR A 280 -0.02 -6.93 15.63
N LEU A 281 -1.02 -7.50 14.94
CA LEU A 281 -2.44 -7.15 15.15
C LEU A 281 -2.88 -7.46 16.57
N PHE A 282 -2.44 -8.60 17.10
CA PHE A 282 -2.83 -9.09 18.42
C PHE A 282 -2.07 -8.41 19.58
N THR A 283 -1.19 -7.46 19.27
CA THR A 283 -0.59 -6.59 20.29
C THR A 283 -1.49 -5.43 20.68
N PHE A 284 -2.52 -5.15 19.87
CA PHE A 284 -3.45 -4.02 20.03
C PHE A 284 -2.78 -2.64 20.14
N ARG A 285 -1.52 -2.54 19.70
CA ARG A 285 -0.73 -1.29 19.70
C ARG A 285 -0.67 -0.71 18.31
N LEU A 286 -1.21 0.50 18.14
CA LEU A 286 -1.21 1.20 16.85
C LEU A 286 0.19 1.31 16.26
N ARG A 287 1.20 1.60 17.09
CA ARG A 287 2.60 1.69 16.65
C ARG A 287 3.10 0.39 16.02
N GLU A 288 2.70 -0.76 16.55
CA GLU A 288 3.17 -2.07 16.06
C GLU A 288 2.39 -2.50 14.82
N ILE A 289 1.09 -2.24 14.79
CA ILE A 289 0.24 -2.46 13.61
C ILE A 289 0.77 -1.66 12.42
N TRP A 290 0.87 -0.33 12.56
CA TRP A 290 1.28 0.53 11.44
C TRP A 290 2.79 0.53 11.20
N GLY A 291 3.60 0.32 12.24
CA GLY A 291 5.05 0.40 12.16
C GLY A 291 5.76 -0.92 11.93
N LYS A 292 5.14 -2.07 12.23
CA LYS A 292 5.77 -3.40 12.10
C LYS A 292 4.97 -4.37 11.22
N MET A 293 3.64 -4.32 11.22
CA MET A 293 2.83 -5.18 10.34
C MET A 293 2.60 -4.57 8.97
N TRP A 294 2.14 -3.31 8.91
CA TRP A 294 1.72 -2.68 7.67
C TRP A 294 2.88 -2.59 6.66
N HIS A 295 2.54 -2.48 5.37
CA HIS A 295 3.49 -2.58 4.28
C HIS A 295 4.65 -1.57 4.41
N ASP A 296 5.85 -1.97 4.02
CA ASP A 296 7.02 -1.09 4.04
C ASP A 296 7.32 -0.40 2.68
N LEU A 297 6.39 -0.49 1.71
CA LEU A 297 6.54 0.03 0.34
C LEU A 297 7.03 1.49 0.29
N CYS A 298 6.34 2.39 0.98
CA CYS A 298 6.64 3.83 0.99
C CYS A 298 7.48 4.26 2.20
N ARG A 299 7.82 3.32 3.10
CA ARG A 299 8.47 3.63 4.38
C ARG A 299 9.78 4.38 4.19
N ARG A 300 10.55 3.94 3.20
CA ARG A 300 11.89 4.47 2.93
C ARG A 300 11.85 5.88 2.33
N PRO A 301 11.09 6.16 1.25
CA PRO A 301 10.89 7.52 0.77
C PRO A 301 10.42 8.48 1.89
N PHE A 302 9.46 8.04 2.71
CA PHE A 302 8.95 8.86 3.80
C PHE A 302 10.01 9.15 4.87
N LEU A 303 10.80 8.13 5.24
CA LEU A 303 11.88 8.29 6.20
C LEU A 303 12.98 9.21 5.68
N ALA A 304 13.37 9.09 4.40
CA ALA A 304 14.40 9.92 3.80
C ALA A 304 14.01 11.41 3.84
N ILE A 305 12.79 11.75 3.45
CA ILE A 305 12.27 13.12 3.49
C ILE A 305 12.09 13.61 4.93
N SER A 306 11.59 12.75 5.82
CA SER A 306 11.46 13.09 7.24
C SER A 306 12.80 13.44 7.87
N LEU A 307 13.86 12.69 7.55
CA LEU A 307 15.21 12.95 8.07
C LEU A 307 15.84 14.20 7.46
N SER A 308 15.50 14.56 6.21
CA SER A 308 16.04 15.77 5.58
C SER A 308 15.48 17.06 6.16
N VAL A 309 14.29 17.03 6.77
CA VAL A 309 13.67 18.20 7.40
C VAL A 309 13.94 18.31 8.92
N ILE A 310 14.56 17.30 9.52
CA ILE A 310 14.86 17.28 10.96
C ILE A 310 16.08 18.18 11.27
N PRO A 311 15.97 19.12 12.23
CA PRO A 311 17.13 19.85 12.73
C PRO A 311 18.17 18.91 13.35
N LYS A 312 19.45 19.08 13.00
CA LYS A 312 20.53 18.23 13.52
C LYS A 312 20.61 18.25 15.06
N SER A 313 20.34 19.40 15.67
CA SER A 313 20.35 19.64 17.11
C SER A 313 19.10 19.15 17.87
N ALA A 314 18.07 18.66 17.16
CA ALA A 314 16.83 18.24 17.82
C ALA A 314 17.03 17.05 18.79
N PRO A 315 16.35 17.04 19.96
CA PRO A 315 16.33 15.90 20.87
C PRO A 315 15.75 14.64 20.21
N VAL A 316 16.21 13.45 20.61
CA VAL A 316 15.82 12.16 19.99
C VAL A 316 14.30 11.93 19.98
N LYS A 317 13.60 12.28 21.08
CA LYS A 317 12.13 12.15 21.15
C LYS A 317 11.44 13.05 20.12
N PHE A 318 11.91 14.28 19.97
CA PHE A 318 11.39 15.23 19.00
C PHE A 318 11.66 14.79 17.55
N LYS A 319 12.87 14.27 17.26
CA LYS A 319 13.19 13.67 15.96
C LYS A 319 12.23 12.53 15.59
N ARG A 320 11.92 11.65 16.55
CA ARG A 320 10.95 10.55 16.35
C ARG A 320 9.54 11.07 16.07
N LEU A 321 9.13 12.16 16.73
CA LEU A 321 7.84 12.80 16.51
C LEU A 321 7.76 13.39 15.10
N ILE A 322 8.78 14.14 14.66
CA ILE A 322 8.85 14.69 13.30
C ILE A 322 8.75 13.55 12.27
N VAL A 323 9.55 12.49 12.42
CA VAL A 323 9.48 11.34 11.51
C VAL A 323 8.08 10.73 11.46
N LEU A 324 7.43 10.58 12.61
CA LEU A 324 6.09 10.03 12.69
C LEU A 324 5.09 10.92 11.93
N TYR A 325 5.01 12.22 12.25
CA TYR A 325 4.06 13.14 11.64
C TYR A 325 4.33 13.36 10.16
N THR A 326 5.58 13.61 9.76
CA THR A 326 5.94 13.79 8.35
C THR A 326 5.61 12.53 7.53
N SER A 327 5.89 11.33 8.04
CA SER A 327 5.54 10.09 7.33
C SER A 327 4.03 9.94 7.13
N PHE A 328 3.23 10.25 8.15
CA PHE A 328 1.77 10.16 8.07
C PHE A 328 1.16 11.26 7.20
N ILE A 329 1.72 12.47 7.19
CA ILE A 329 1.35 13.55 6.26
C ILE A 329 1.60 13.10 4.82
N LEU A 330 2.80 12.61 4.52
CA LEU A 330 3.14 12.13 3.18
C LEU A 330 2.22 10.99 2.74
N SER A 331 1.94 10.03 3.62
CA SER A 331 0.96 8.98 3.37
C SER A 331 -0.44 9.55 3.09
N GLY A 332 -0.88 10.52 3.90
CA GLY A 332 -2.15 11.20 3.77
C GLY A 332 -2.31 11.93 2.44
N VAL A 333 -1.25 12.60 1.95
CA VAL A 333 -1.25 13.27 0.63
C VAL A 333 -1.56 12.26 -0.47
N ILE A 334 -0.86 11.13 -0.50
CA ILE A 334 -1.04 10.13 -1.56
C ILE A 334 -2.46 9.55 -1.55
N HIS A 335 -2.99 9.22 -0.36
CA HIS A 335 -4.35 8.69 -0.24
C HIS A 335 -5.43 9.74 -0.51
N ALA A 336 -5.23 10.99 -0.09
CA ALA A 336 -6.14 12.09 -0.37
C ALA A 336 -6.19 12.40 -1.88
N SER A 337 -5.05 12.32 -2.59
CA SER A 337 -5.01 12.40 -4.05
C SER A 337 -5.86 11.32 -4.71
N GLY A 338 -5.73 10.06 -4.26
CA GLY A 338 -6.56 8.96 -4.75
C GLY A 338 -8.04 9.17 -4.47
N ALA A 339 -8.38 9.59 -3.25
CA ALA A 339 -9.75 9.88 -2.83
C ALA A 339 -10.38 11.00 -3.67
N TYR A 340 -9.64 12.09 -3.89
CA TYR A 340 -10.08 13.20 -4.74
C TYR A 340 -10.29 12.74 -6.18
N ALA A 341 -9.35 11.99 -6.76
CA ALA A 341 -9.45 11.54 -8.14
C ALA A 341 -10.70 10.70 -8.39
N VAL A 342 -11.06 9.81 -7.46
CA VAL A 342 -12.27 8.99 -7.57
C VAL A 342 -13.54 9.81 -7.34
N SER A 343 -13.60 10.56 -6.24
CA SER A 343 -14.84 11.23 -5.80
C SER A 343 -15.10 12.59 -6.47
N GLN A 344 -14.06 13.23 -7.00
CA GLN A 344 -14.05 14.64 -7.40
C GLN A 344 -14.59 15.56 -6.30
N ASN A 345 -14.35 15.21 -5.02
CA ASN A 345 -14.86 15.92 -3.86
C ASN A 345 -13.72 16.31 -2.91
N LEU A 346 -13.50 17.62 -2.77
CA LEU A 346 -12.46 18.17 -1.89
C LEU A 346 -12.68 17.80 -0.42
N HIS A 347 -13.93 17.76 0.05
CA HIS A 347 -14.25 17.35 1.43
C HIS A 347 -13.78 15.92 1.71
N ALA A 348 -14.01 14.98 0.79
CA ALA A 348 -13.55 13.59 0.95
C ALA A 348 -12.02 13.50 1.01
N ALA A 349 -11.31 14.28 0.18
CA ALA A 349 -9.86 14.36 0.21
C ALA A 349 -9.33 14.94 1.53
N VAL A 350 -9.94 16.03 2.02
CA VAL A 350 -9.59 16.67 3.30
C VAL A 350 -9.86 15.71 4.46
N MET A 351 -11.00 15.04 4.50
CA MET A 351 -11.30 14.07 5.57
C MET A 351 -10.35 12.87 5.55
N THR A 352 -9.93 12.43 4.36
CA THR A 352 -8.86 11.43 4.23
C THR A 352 -7.55 11.95 4.84
N MET A 353 -7.17 13.20 4.57
CA MET A 353 -5.99 13.81 5.20
C MET A 353 -6.12 13.89 6.73
N VAL A 354 -7.29 14.32 7.24
CA VAL A 354 -7.56 14.39 8.68
C VAL A 354 -7.38 13.03 9.35
N PHE A 355 -7.87 11.95 8.74
CA PHE A 355 -7.64 10.59 9.24
C PHE A 355 -6.14 10.30 9.43
N PHE A 356 -5.31 10.61 8.42
CA PHE A 356 -3.87 10.39 8.48
C PHE A 356 -3.16 11.33 9.49
N LEU A 357 -3.69 12.51 9.78
CA LEU A 357 -3.14 13.44 10.79
C LEU A 357 -3.52 13.06 12.23
N VAL A 358 -4.70 12.49 12.44
CA VAL A 358 -5.15 12.02 13.75
C VAL A 358 -4.37 10.77 14.19
N LEU A 359 -4.06 9.88 13.25
CA LEU A 359 -3.36 8.61 13.53
C LEU A 359 -2.01 8.75 14.27
N PRO A 360 -1.04 9.59 13.87
CA PRO A 360 0.21 9.77 14.61
C PRO A 360 0.01 10.35 16.01
N THR A 361 -1.04 11.15 16.21
CA THR A 361 -1.44 11.67 17.53
C THR A 361 -1.92 10.53 18.42
N CYS A 362 -2.80 9.65 17.91
CA CYS A 362 -3.26 8.47 18.62
C CYS A 362 -2.11 7.49 18.94
N ILE A 363 -1.19 7.27 18.01
CA ILE A 363 0.02 6.45 18.22
C ILE A 363 0.86 7.03 19.36
N SER A 364 1.10 8.35 19.35
CA SER A 364 1.92 9.03 20.35
C SER A 364 1.25 8.98 21.72
N LEU A 365 -0.07 9.21 21.78
CA LEU A 365 -0.87 9.13 23.01
C LEU A 365 -0.85 7.73 23.61
N GLN A 366 -1.15 6.70 22.80
CA GLN A 366 -1.11 5.31 23.27
C GLN A 366 0.29 4.94 23.77
N GLN A 367 1.34 5.36 23.07
CA GLN A 367 2.72 5.11 23.50
C GLN A 367 3.06 5.83 24.82
N ALA A 368 2.62 7.08 25.01
CA ALA A 368 2.85 7.81 26.25
C ALA A 368 2.13 7.13 27.42
N VAL A 369 0.85 6.77 27.25
CA VAL A 369 0.04 6.13 28.29
C VAL A 369 0.54 4.72 28.60
N SER A 370 0.53 3.82 27.62
CA SER A 370 0.84 2.39 27.82
C SER A 370 2.33 2.11 27.93
N GLY A 371 3.17 2.92 27.29
CA GLY A 371 4.62 2.69 27.21
C GLY A 371 5.46 3.48 28.22
N GLU A 372 4.98 4.63 28.70
CA GLU A 372 5.75 5.49 29.61
C GLU A 372 5.06 5.71 30.97
N ILE A 373 3.76 6.06 30.99
CA ILE A 373 3.06 6.45 32.22
C ILE A 373 2.66 5.22 33.06
N LEU A 374 1.88 4.29 32.49
CA LEU A 374 1.38 3.13 33.25
C LEU A 374 2.50 2.24 33.81
N PRO A 375 3.60 1.96 33.08
CA PRO A 375 4.73 1.20 33.64
C PRO A 375 5.46 1.89 34.81
N ARG A 376 5.25 3.20 35.01
CA ARG A 376 5.78 3.95 36.16
C ARG A 376 4.80 3.97 37.34
N LEU A 377 3.50 3.95 37.06
CA LEU A 377 2.44 4.02 38.08
C LEU A 377 2.08 2.64 38.65
N LEU A 378 2.18 1.59 37.84
CA LEU A 378 1.76 0.24 38.22
C LEU A 378 2.94 -0.64 38.65
N PRO A 379 2.74 -1.56 39.61
CA PRO A 379 3.79 -2.52 40.02
C PRO A 379 4.15 -3.46 38.87
N ARG A 380 5.40 -3.94 38.83
CA ARG A 380 5.90 -4.83 37.76
C ARG A 380 5.44 -6.28 37.93
N ASN A 381 4.11 -6.52 37.94
CA ASN A 381 3.50 -7.84 38.10
C ASN A 381 2.61 -8.24 36.90
N ALA A 382 2.12 -9.48 36.89
CA ALA A 382 1.29 -10.01 35.80
C ALA A 382 -0.03 -9.24 35.65
N LEU A 383 -0.68 -8.87 36.76
CA LEU A 383 -1.91 -8.09 36.75
C LEU A 383 -1.74 -6.76 36.02
N SER A 384 -0.66 -6.03 36.29
CA SER A 384 -0.40 -4.74 35.63
C SER A 384 -0.17 -4.89 34.12
N ARG A 385 0.43 -6.01 33.68
CA ARG A 385 0.54 -6.32 32.24
C ARG A 385 -0.83 -6.59 31.60
N VAL A 386 -1.72 -7.28 32.31
CA VAL A 386 -3.10 -7.52 31.86
C VAL A 386 -3.86 -6.20 31.77
N VAL A 387 -3.76 -5.34 32.79
CA VAL A 387 -4.38 -4.01 32.79
C VAL A 387 -3.91 -3.16 31.60
N VAL A 388 -2.59 -3.10 31.35
CA VAL A 388 -2.05 -2.39 30.16
C VAL A 388 -2.58 -3.01 28.86
N GLY A 389 -2.66 -4.34 28.78
CA GLY A 389 -3.22 -5.03 27.61
C GLY A 389 -4.69 -4.70 27.35
N ILE A 390 -5.53 -4.69 28.40
CA ILE A 390 -6.94 -4.29 28.30
C ILE A 390 -7.06 -2.84 27.83
N LEU A 391 -6.22 -1.94 28.35
CA LEU A 391 -6.20 -0.55 27.92
C LEU A 391 -5.76 -0.39 26.46
N ASP A 392 -4.78 -1.17 25.99
CA ASP A 392 -4.37 -1.19 24.58
C ASP A 392 -5.53 -1.67 23.67
N VAL A 393 -6.27 -2.72 24.07
CA VAL A 393 -7.47 -3.19 23.37
C VAL A 393 -8.56 -2.10 23.33
N ALA A 394 -8.88 -1.51 24.47
CA ALA A 394 -9.89 -0.47 24.59
C ALA A 394 -9.53 0.76 23.75
N PHE A 395 -8.25 1.17 23.77
CA PHE A 395 -7.74 2.28 22.98
C PHE A 395 -7.86 2.01 21.48
N LEU A 396 -7.40 0.84 21.01
CA LEU A 396 -7.53 0.46 19.61
C LEU A 396 -8.99 0.43 19.17
N TRP A 397 -9.87 -0.17 19.98
CA TRP A 397 -11.30 -0.26 19.67
C TRP A 397 -11.96 1.11 19.60
N PHE A 398 -11.64 2.01 20.54
CA PHE A 398 -12.12 3.39 20.52
C PHE A 398 -11.63 4.15 19.29
N TRP A 399 -10.32 4.09 19.00
CA TRP A 399 -9.74 4.68 17.80
C TRP A 399 -10.42 4.15 16.53
N ALA A 400 -10.52 2.84 16.38
CA ALA A 400 -11.14 2.21 15.20
C ALA A 400 -12.60 2.63 15.05
N THR A 401 -13.35 2.67 16.15
CA THR A 401 -14.76 3.08 16.17
C THR A 401 -14.94 4.53 15.69
N LEU A 402 -14.03 5.43 16.06
CA LEU A 402 -14.11 6.84 15.67
C LEU A 402 -13.60 7.08 14.26
N THR A 403 -12.46 6.50 13.88
CA THR A 403 -11.74 6.89 12.66
C THR A 403 -12.02 5.97 11.48
N CYS A 404 -12.37 4.70 11.68
CA CYS A 404 -12.67 3.78 10.56
C CYS A 404 -13.85 4.27 9.71
N PRO A 405 -14.96 4.80 10.27
CA PRO A 405 -16.03 5.37 9.45
C PRO A 405 -15.52 6.46 8.49
N TRP A 406 -14.66 7.36 8.96
CA TRP A 406 -14.08 8.41 8.11
C TRP A 406 -13.24 7.83 6.98
N PHE A 407 -12.39 6.85 7.30
CA PHE A 407 -11.57 6.21 6.27
C PHE A 407 -12.44 5.50 5.23
N ILE A 408 -13.43 4.72 5.66
CA ILE A 408 -14.29 3.96 4.77
C ILE A 408 -15.17 4.87 3.90
N GLU A 409 -15.71 5.93 4.48
CA GLU A 409 -16.59 6.87 3.77
C GLU A 409 -15.82 7.75 2.79
N TYR A 410 -14.66 8.27 3.20
CA TYR A 410 -13.98 9.34 2.45
C TYR A 410 -12.76 8.88 1.65
N SER A 411 -12.11 7.76 1.98
CA SER A 411 -10.89 7.35 1.27
C SER A 411 -11.14 6.93 -0.17
N MET A 412 -12.38 6.61 -0.55
CA MET A 412 -12.75 5.97 -1.82
C MET A 412 -12.07 4.63 -2.10
N LEU A 413 -11.31 4.10 -1.13
CA LEU A 413 -10.62 2.81 -1.26
C LEU A 413 -11.60 1.64 -1.37
N PRO A 414 -12.71 1.58 -0.59
CA PRO A 414 -13.69 0.50 -0.76
C PRO A 414 -14.31 0.46 -2.16
N GLN A 415 -14.62 1.61 -2.74
CA GLN A 415 -15.17 1.78 -4.08
C GLN A 415 -14.13 1.38 -5.14
N ALA A 416 -12.89 1.85 -4.98
CA ALA A 416 -11.77 1.45 -5.84
C ALA A 416 -11.61 -0.08 -5.84
N MET A 417 -11.56 -0.72 -4.67
CA MET A 417 -11.43 -2.19 -4.55
C MET A 417 -12.62 -2.94 -5.15
N ALA A 418 -13.83 -2.43 -4.99
CA ALA A 418 -15.03 -3.01 -5.58
C ALA A 418 -15.05 -2.92 -7.12
N SER A 419 -14.33 -1.94 -7.69
CA SER A 419 -14.26 -1.71 -9.13
C SER A 419 -13.13 -2.47 -9.85
N ILE A 420 -12.31 -3.24 -9.11
CA ILE A 420 -11.25 -4.04 -9.71
C ILE A 420 -11.89 -5.16 -10.54
N PRO A 421 -11.59 -5.25 -11.85
CA PRO A 421 -12.12 -6.34 -12.65
C PRO A 421 -11.50 -7.66 -12.18
N ILE A 422 -12.35 -8.63 -11.86
CA ILE A 422 -11.95 -10.01 -11.64
C ILE A 422 -12.31 -10.83 -12.90
N PRO A 423 -11.35 -11.48 -13.56
CA PRO A 423 -11.64 -12.23 -14.79
C PRO A 423 -12.58 -13.41 -14.54
N PHE A 424 -12.52 -14.02 -13.35
CA PHE A 424 -13.38 -15.13 -12.96
C PHE A 424 -13.79 -15.03 -11.48
N SER A 425 -15.09 -14.97 -11.20
CA SER A 425 -15.59 -15.01 -9.81
C SER A 425 -15.91 -16.44 -9.41
N LEU A 426 -15.16 -16.99 -8.46
CA LEU A 426 -15.41 -18.31 -7.88
C LEU A 426 -16.77 -18.32 -7.18
N TRP A 427 -17.06 -17.28 -6.38
CA TRP A 427 -18.35 -17.15 -5.70
C TRP A 427 -19.51 -16.91 -6.67
N GLY A 428 -19.26 -16.19 -7.76
CA GLY A 428 -20.25 -16.01 -8.82
C GLY A 428 -20.56 -17.32 -9.55
N TRP A 429 -19.56 -18.18 -9.75
CA TRP A 429 -19.74 -19.50 -10.32
C TRP A 429 -20.49 -20.44 -9.35
N LEU A 430 -20.05 -20.53 -8.09
CA LEU A 430 -20.70 -21.34 -7.06
C LEU A 430 -22.17 -20.93 -6.85
N GLY A 431 -22.45 -19.63 -6.79
CA GLY A 431 -23.81 -19.11 -6.62
C GLY A 431 -24.74 -19.51 -7.77
N ARG A 432 -24.25 -19.55 -9.02
CA ARG A 432 -25.02 -20.06 -10.15
C ARG A 432 -25.28 -21.56 -10.05
N CYS A 433 -24.29 -22.35 -9.63
CA CYS A 433 -24.46 -23.79 -9.43
C CYS A 433 -25.49 -24.11 -8.34
N SER A 434 -25.54 -23.33 -7.25
CA SER A 434 -26.56 -23.48 -6.20
C SER A 434 -27.97 -23.15 -6.69
N PHE A 435 -28.12 -22.18 -7.60
CA PHE A 435 -29.41 -21.86 -8.22
C PHE A 435 -29.85 -22.88 -9.27
N VAL A 436 -28.92 -23.57 -9.96
CA VAL A 436 -29.26 -24.64 -10.92
C VAL A 436 -29.59 -25.95 -10.20
N ALA A 437 -29.08 -26.17 -8.99
CA ALA A 437 -29.34 -27.37 -8.20
C ALA A 437 -30.60 -27.31 -7.31
N GLY A 438 -31.28 -26.15 -7.24
CA GLY A 438 -32.52 -25.98 -6.48
C GLY A 438 -33.48 -25.06 -7.23
N PHE A 439 -34.63 -25.60 -7.60
CA PHE A 439 -35.72 -25.01 -8.42
C PHE A 439 -35.57 -25.19 -9.95
N ALA A 440 -35.89 -26.39 -10.42
CA ALA A 440 -36.80 -26.51 -11.57
C ALA A 440 -38.24 -26.45 -11.02
N PRO A 441 -39.16 -25.67 -11.61
CA PRO A 441 -40.59 -25.76 -11.29
C PRO A 441 -41.17 -27.14 -11.60
#